data_AF-A0A9D2LAN1-F1
#
_entry.id   AF-A0A9D2LAN1-F1
#
_cell.length_a   1.000
_cell.length_b   1.000
_cell.length_c   1.000
_cell.angle_alpha   90.00
_cell.angle_beta   90.00
_cell.angle_gamma   90.00
#
_symmetry.space_group_name_H-M   'P 1'
#
loop_
_entity.id
_entity.type
_entity.pdbx_description
1 polymer ?
#
loop_
_entity_poly.entity_id
_entity_poly.type
_entity_poly.pdbx_seq_one_letter_code
_entity_poly.pdbx_strand_id
1 'polypeptide(L)'
;MPKKKKRRSAGSPGPQGRPQRPRHSERQELQAGFELWLSSSDGAAPARIIGTLLDLKAEHFDSPDPTLWTEEVTVELMTEIVPRKILQTRQDAMDLVPALRLFFEFLRARGRWNEDSMSSPVASTLLAGLEFTVLEAVDDPSRRSFSSNILTYGLEHGLDPEDEDALAAYMEWYNSLPHAHRVELSDRGRISDPAISYDPSRAPPAPHEAHGISFVAGDGHGDARRDAAADDASPSWPWFLPDTDIDLERIRDWDPREHLEVYRRNTLVRRAQILLDFIGPGRRLTSTGALNRADTAEVLQRFGIDRTARSMWDVPEITQAWGTLHDGNWLETTGTQVRPGSGPVAPASPDEQPEQFIDFAHSLLLSALGSMWARDGSEGGFIGMPDTLTTLLYVCQEGGLRRYDLHREQIPEVPLDPRTGQQDMDELVRYMRVATDLERLQTAGILEGDEVRVRGSAPVLIAAIGFTEILGQMGEEP
;
A
#
# COMPACT_ATOMS: atom_id res chain seq x y z
N MET A 1 17.98 -61.76 -42.64
CA MET A 1 18.42 -60.43 -42.19
C MET A 1 17.97 -59.35 -43.18
N PRO A 2 17.02 -58.48 -42.80
CA PRO A 2 16.71 -57.27 -43.57
C PRO A 2 16.83 -55.96 -42.75
N LYS A 3 16.97 -54.88 -43.54
CA LYS A 3 17.28 -53.48 -43.22
C LYS A 3 16.31 -52.81 -42.24
N LYS A 4 16.82 -51.94 -41.34
CA LYS A 4 16.02 -50.90 -40.64
C LYS A 4 16.49 -49.49 -41.00
N LYS A 5 15.52 -48.68 -41.45
CA LYS A 5 15.62 -47.27 -41.85
C LYS A 5 15.87 -46.36 -40.63
N LYS A 6 16.77 -45.38 -40.78
CA LYS A 6 16.91 -44.20 -39.92
C LYS A 6 15.69 -43.28 -40.09
N ARG A 7 15.04 -42.87 -38.99
CA ARG A 7 14.07 -41.77 -38.93
C ARG A 7 14.71 -40.59 -38.19
N ARG A 8 14.72 -39.42 -38.85
CA ARG A 8 15.08 -38.10 -38.27
C ARG A 8 13.93 -37.67 -37.36
N SER A 9 14.21 -37.27 -36.12
CA SER A 9 13.27 -36.55 -35.26
C SER A 9 13.43 -35.05 -35.50
N ALA A 10 12.34 -34.40 -35.87
CA ALA A 10 12.23 -32.95 -35.98
C ALA A 10 12.34 -32.32 -34.57
N GLY A 11 13.12 -31.25 -34.45
CA GLY A 11 13.12 -30.40 -33.26
C GLY A 11 11.83 -29.58 -33.23
N SER A 12 11.10 -29.66 -32.11
CA SER A 12 10.01 -28.73 -31.82
C SER A 12 10.61 -27.43 -31.25
N PRO A 13 10.18 -26.24 -31.72
CA PRO A 13 10.61 -24.98 -31.14
C PRO A 13 10.02 -24.81 -29.74
N GLY A 14 10.82 -24.32 -28.78
CA GLY A 14 10.36 -23.98 -27.44
C GLY A 14 9.30 -22.88 -27.45
N PRO A 15 8.49 -22.75 -26.38
CA PRO A 15 7.47 -21.72 -26.29
C PRO A 15 8.14 -20.36 -26.14
N GLN A 16 8.13 -19.59 -27.23
CA GLN A 16 8.42 -18.18 -27.26
C GLN A 16 7.43 -17.45 -26.34
N GLY A 17 7.95 -16.59 -25.45
CA GLY A 17 7.14 -15.74 -24.60
C GLY A 17 6.14 -14.93 -25.42
N ARG A 18 4.88 -14.87 -24.96
CA ARG A 18 3.88 -13.98 -25.56
C ARG A 18 4.21 -12.52 -25.21
N PRO A 19 3.99 -11.58 -26.14
CA PRO A 19 4.57 -10.25 -26.06
C PRO A 19 3.60 -9.28 -25.36
N GLN A 20 3.87 -8.91 -24.10
CA GLN A 20 3.25 -7.73 -23.46
C GLN A 20 3.94 -6.41 -23.87
N ARG A 21 5.18 -6.50 -24.39
CA ARG A 21 5.97 -5.38 -24.93
C ARG A 21 5.35 -4.54 -26.07
N PRO A 22 4.48 -5.03 -26.99
CA PRO A 22 4.07 -4.26 -28.18
C PRO A 22 3.12 -3.10 -27.87
N ARG A 23 2.30 -3.20 -26.82
CA ARG A 23 1.19 -2.25 -26.63
C ARG A 23 1.55 -1.06 -25.75
N HIS A 24 2.44 -1.26 -24.78
CA HIS A 24 3.11 -0.15 -24.11
C HIS A 24 3.94 0.67 -25.12
N SER A 25 4.64 -0.01 -26.04
CA SER A 25 5.32 0.69 -27.14
C SER A 25 4.34 1.39 -28.08
N GLU A 26 3.17 0.82 -28.39
CA GLU A 26 2.14 1.50 -29.20
C GLU A 26 1.59 2.78 -28.53
N ARG A 27 1.40 2.80 -27.21
CA ARG A 27 1.00 4.01 -26.47
C ARG A 27 2.08 5.09 -26.53
N GLN A 28 3.32 4.71 -26.26
CA GLN A 28 4.47 5.62 -26.33
C GLN A 28 4.68 6.16 -27.75
N GLU A 29 4.52 5.31 -28.77
CA GLU A 29 4.60 5.71 -30.18
C GLU A 29 3.48 6.67 -30.57
N LEU A 30 2.26 6.48 -30.06
CA LEU A 30 1.14 7.39 -30.29
C LEU A 30 1.33 8.73 -29.58
N GLN A 31 1.80 8.72 -28.33
CA GLN A 31 2.11 9.94 -27.59
C GLN A 31 3.22 10.74 -28.29
N ALA A 32 4.32 10.09 -28.65
CA ALA A 32 5.40 10.72 -29.40
C ALA A 32 4.91 11.23 -30.77
N GLY A 33 4.12 10.42 -31.49
CA GLY A 33 3.54 10.81 -32.77
C GLY A 33 2.59 12.01 -32.66
N PHE A 34 1.85 12.10 -31.56
CA PHE A 34 0.97 13.24 -31.25
C PHE A 34 1.78 14.50 -30.91
N GLU A 35 2.81 14.38 -30.07
CA GLU A 35 3.72 15.46 -29.74
C GLU A 35 4.38 16.06 -31.00
N LEU A 36 4.90 15.20 -31.88
CA LEU A 36 5.46 15.61 -33.18
C LEU A 36 4.41 16.28 -34.08
N TRP A 37 3.15 15.84 -34.02
CA TRP A 37 2.08 16.39 -34.85
C TRP A 37 1.64 17.79 -34.43
N LEU A 38 1.72 18.11 -33.13
CA LEU A 38 1.37 19.44 -32.61
C LEU A 38 2.30 20.55 -33.13
N SER A 39 3.49 20.21 -33.64
CA SER A 39 4.39 21.11 -34.39
C SER A 39 4.59 22.50 -33.76
N SER A 40 4.93 22.57 -32.47
CA SER A 40 5.36 23.81 -31.79
C SER A 40 6.05 23.50 -30.46
N SER A 41 6.70 24.53 -29.86
CA SER A 41 7.30 24.47 -28.51
C SER A 41 6.29 24.19 -27.39
N ASP A 42 4.98 24.36 -27.64
CA ASP A 42 3.89 24.18 -26.67
C ASP A 42 3.21 22.81 -26.79
N GLY A 43 3.67 21.92 -27.68
CA GLY A 43 3.09 20.58 -27.87
C GLY A 43 3.34 19.60 -26.72
N ALA A 44 4.33 19.89 -25.86
CA ALA A 44 4.75 18.99 -24.78
C ALA A 44 3.70 18.87 -23.66
N ALA A 45 2.98 19.94 -23.33
CA ALA A 45 1.98 19.90 -22.26
C ALA A 45 0.75 19.04 -22.65
N PRO A 46 0.09 19.25 -23.79
CA PRO A 46 -0.98 18.36 -24.25
C PRO A 46 -0.51 16.90 -24.42
N ALA A 47 0.70 16.67 -24.92
CA ALA A 47 1.22 15.31 -25.09
C ALA A 47 1.43 14.57 -23.76
N ARG A 48 1.89 15.27 -22.71
CA ARG A 48 1.98 14.70 -21.35
C ARG A 48 0.60 14.35 -20.80
N ILE A 49 -0.38 15.26 -20.92
CA ILE A 49 -1.76 15.01 -20.49
C ILE A 49 -2.32 13.74 -21.17
N ILE A 50 -2.15 13.62 -22.48
CA ILE A 50 -2.62 12.45 -23.23
C ILE A 50 -1.91 11.16 -22.81
N GLY A 51 -0.60 11.20 -22.56
CA GLY A 51 0.13 10.06 -22.02
C GLY A 51 -0.53 9.52 -20.75
N THR A 52 -0.77 10.42 -19.78
CA THR A 52 -1.45 10.08 -18.51
C THR A 52 -2.86 9.53 -18.74
N LEU A 53 -3.66 10.16 -19.60
CA LEU A 53 -5.02 9.66 -19.91
C LEU A 53 -5.01 8.28 -20.57
N LEU A 54 -4.05 8.00 -21.45
CA LEU A 54 -3.91 6.70 -22.11
C LEU A 54 -3.50 5.60 -21.13
N ASP A 55 -2.63 5.91 -20.17
CA ASP A 55 -2.24 4.96 -19.13
C ASP A 55 -3.39 4.69 -18.16
N LEU A 56 -4.09 5.71 -17.68
CA LEU A 56 -5.28 5.55 -16.83
C LEU A 56 -6.40 4.79 -17.55
N LYS A 57 -6.63 5.08 -18.83
CA LYS A 57 -7.60 4.34 -19.64
C LYS A 57 -7.23 2.87 -19.75
N ALA A 58 -5.95 2.56 -19.98
CA ALA A 58 -5.49 1.19 -20.10
C ALA A 58 -5.55 0.42 -18.76
N GLU A 59 -5.21 1.08 -17.65
CA GLU A 59 -5.31 0.52 -16.31
C GLU A 59 -6.76 0.24 -15.91
N HIS A 60 -7.67 1.18 -16.17
CA HIS A 60 -9.03 1.12 -15.63
C HIS A 60 -10.00 0.27 -16.47
N PHE A 61 -9.91 0.36 -17.80
CA PHE A 61 -10.90 -0.28 -18.69
C PHE A 61 -10.45 -1.63 -19.25
N ASP A 62 -9.27 -2.15 -18.87
CA ASP A 62 -8.61 -3.29 -19.52
C ASP A 62 -8.65 -3.14 -21.06
N SER A 63 -8.53 -1.89 -21.53
CA SER A 63 -8.69 -1.47 -22.92
C SER A 63 -7.29 -1.30 -23.52
N PRO A 64 -6.70 -2.34 -24.11
CA PRO A 64 -5.33 -2.28 -24.59
C PRO A 64 -5.17 -1.48 -25.88
N ASP A 65 -6.28 -1.11 -26.54
CA ASP A 65 -6.26 -0.28 -27.74
C ASP A 65 -6.30 1.22 -27.38
N PRO A 66 -5.19 1.96 -27.55
CA PRO A 66 -5.14 3.40 -27.29
C PRO A 66 -5.99 4.23 -28.25
N THR A 67 -6.44 3.65 -29.37
CA THR A 67 -7.19 4.34 -30.42
C THR A 67 -8.70 4.15 -30.36
N LEU A 68 -9.19 3.25 -29.50
CA LEU A 68 -10.61 2.97 -29.31
C LEU A 68 -11.25 3.91 -28.28
N TRP A 69 -12.19 4.77 -28.67
CA TRP A 69 -12.83 5.73 -27.77
C TRP A 69 -14.36 5.70 -27.90
N THR A 70 -15.05 5.26 -26.85
CA THR A 70 -16.52 5.31 -26.76
C THR A 70 -16.97 6.46 -25.85
N GLU A 71 -18.26 6.80 -25.91
CA GLU A 71 -18.82 7.84 -25.03
C GLU A 71 -18.63 7.47 -23.57
N GLU A 72 -18.93 6.22 -23.20
CA GLU A 72 -18.86 5.70 -21.84
C GLU A 72 -17.44 5.80 -21.29
N VAL A 73 -16.45 5.30 -22.02
CA VAL A 73 -15.03 5.36 -21.61
C VAL A 73 -14.58 6.80 -21.44
N THR A 74 -14.98 7.70 -22.34
CA THR A 74 -14.56 9.10 -22.31
C THR A 74 -15.18 9.84 -21.13
N VAL A 75 -16.46 9.64 -20.86
CA VAL A 75 -17.14 10.27 -19.70
C VAL A 75 -16.54 9.75 -18.41
N GLU A 76 -16.51 8.42 -18.22
CA GLU A 76 -16.06 7.81 -16.96
C GLU A 76 -14.60 8.14 -16.66
N LEU A 77 -13.71 8.09 -17.67
CA LEU A 77 -12.31 8.50 -17.50
C LEU A 77 -12.20 9.94 -16.98
N MET A 78 -12.97 10.86 -17.58
CA MET A 78 -12.82 12.29 -17.35
C MET A 78 -13.55 12.79 -16.09
N THR A 79 -14.65 12.14 -15.68
CA THR A 79 -15.49 12.60 -14.56
C THR A 79 -15.43 11.73 -13.31
N GLU A 80 -14.89 10.52 -13.40
CA GLU A 80 -14.78 9.59 -12.26
C GLU A 80 -13.32 9.20 -11.98
N ILE A 81 -12.57 8.81 -13.02
CA ILE A 81 -11.22 8.25 -12.81
C ILE A 81 -10.18 9.33 -12.59
N VAL A 82 -10.13 10.33 -13.47
CA VAL A 82 -9.18 11.44 -13.37
C VAL A 82 -9.31 12.19 -12.03
N PRO A 83 -10.50 12.63 -11.58
CA PRO A 83 -10.63 13.33 -10.28
C PRO A 83 -10.19 12.50 -9.08
N ARG A 84 -10.27 11.17 -9.18
CA ARG A 84 -9.93 10.24 -8.10
C ARG A 84 -8.45 9.86 -8.06
N LYS A 85 -7.80 9.83 -9.21
CA LYS A 85 -6.44 9.28 -9.39
C LYS A 85 -5.38 10.35 -9.61
N ILE A 86 -5.75 11.53 -10.11
CA ILE A 86 -4.81 12.61 -10.40
C ILE A 86 -5.01 13.75 -9.40
N LEU A 87 -3.94 14.11 -8.71
CA LEU A 87 -3.87 15.38 -7.99
C LEU A 87 -3.50 16.48 -9.01
N GLN A 88 -4.39 17.44 -9.21
CA GLN A 88 -4.22 18.47 -10.25
C GLN A 88 -4.86 19.79 -9.83
N THR A 89 -4.32 20.90 -10.33
CA THR A 89 -4.93 22.21 -10.10
C THR A 89 -6.18 22.40 -10.97
N ARG A 90 -7.00 23.39 -10.63
CA ARG A 90 -8.11 23.79 -11.50
C ARG A 90 -7.64 24.18 -12.90
N GLN A 91 -6.47 24.81 -13.00
CA GLN A 91 -5.89 25.22 -14.28
C GLN A 91 -5.53 24.00 -15.13
N ASP A 92 -4.91 22.99 -14.54
CA ASP A 92 -4.58 21.73 -15.23
C ASP A 92 -5.84 20.99 -15.70
N ALA A 93 -6.89 21.00 -14.88
CA ALA A 93 -8.18 20.40 -15.23
C ALA A 93 -8.85 21.08 -16.44
N MET A 94 -8.65 22.40 -16.61
CA MET A 94 -9.14 23.14 -17.79
C MET A 94 -8.45 22.70 -19.09
N ASP A 95 -7.23 22.15 -19.01
CA ASP A 95 -6.45 21.75 -20.18
C ASP A 95 -6.74 20.30 -20.64
N LEU A 96 -7.42 19.50 -19.82
CA LEU A 96 -7.74 18.09 -20.11
C LEU A 96 -8.60 17.91 -21.37
N VAL A 97 -9.73 18.62 -21.45
CA VAL A 97 -10.67 18.48 -22.58
C VAL A 97 -10.10 19.06 -23.88
N PRO A 98 -9.43 20.24 -23.88
CA PRO A 98 -8.69 20.72 -25.05
C PRO A 98 -7.62 19.74 -25.55
N ALA A 99 -6.82 19.16 -24.66
CA ALA A 99 -5.81 18.17 -25.03
C ALA A 99 -6.45 16.93 -25.67
N LEU A 100 -7.54 16.41 -25.09
CA LEU A 100 -8.26 15.25 -25.62
C LEU A 100 -8.89 15.53 -26.99
N ARG A 101 -9.41 16.75 -27.21
CA ARG A 101 -9.91 17.20 -28.51
C ARG A 101 -8.83 17.16 -29.58
N LEU A 102 -7.66 17.73 -29.30
CA LEU A 102 -6.51 17.71 -30.20
C LEU A 102 -6.04 16.28 -30.51
N PHE A 103 -6.07 15.40 -29.51
CA PHE A 103 -5.71 14.01 -29.71
C PHE A 103 -6.70 13.26 -30.61
N PHE A 104 -8.00 13.50 -30.46
CA PHE A 104 -9.01 12.92 -31.35
C PHE A 104 -8.85 13.41 -32.80
N GLU A 105 -8.50 14.68 -32.99
CA GLU A 105 -8.17 15.23 -34.30
C GLU A 105 -6.92 14.56 -34.89
N PHE A 106 -5.86 14.39 -34.10
CA PHE A 106 -4.66 13.67 -34.50
C PHE A 106 -4.95 12.23 -34.97
N LEU A 107 -5.70 11.46 -34.16
CA LEU A 107 -6.04 10.08 -34.49
C LEU A 107 -6.81 10.00 -35.82
N ARG A 108 -7.73 10.94 -36.07
CA ARG A 108 -8.47 10.99 -37.34
C ARG A 108 -7.58 11.41 -38.51
N ALA A 109 -6.80 12.48 -38.34
CA ALA A 109 -5.90 12.99 -39.39
C ALA A 109 -4.87 11.93 -39.84
N ARG A 110 -4.47 11.04 -38.93
CA ARG A 110 -3.54 9.93 -39.22
C ARG A 110 -4.21 8.61 -39.61
N GLY A 111 -5.54 8.56 -39.71
CA GLY A 111 -6.28 7.33 -40.00
C GLY A 111 -6.09 6.25 -38.93
N ARG A 112 -5.87 6.67 -37.68
CA ARG A 112 -5.65 5.82 -36.51
C ARG A 112 -6.89 5.72 -35.62
N TRP A 113 -7.98 6.43 -35.92
CA TRP A 113 -9.25 6.31 -35.19
C TRP A 113 -9.85 4.92 -35.40
N ASN A 114 -10.07 4.15 -34.32
CA ASN A 114 -10.64 2.81 -34.44
C ASN A 114 -12.10 2.86 -34.92
N GLU A 115 -12.51 1.95 -35.80
CA GLU A 115 -13.85 1.88 -36.38
C GLU A 115 -14.98 1.68 -35.35
N ASP A 116 -14.69 0.99 -34.24
CA ASP A 116 -15.62 0.76 -33.13
C ASP A 116 -15.73 1.96 -32.17
N SER A 117 -14.98 3.03 -32.43
CA SER A 117 -15.05 4.27 -31.64
C SER A 117 -16.30 5.07 -32.00
N MET A 118 -16.68 5.98 -31.11
CA MET A 118 -17.79 6.91 -31.36
C MET A 118 -17.57 7.73 -32.65
N SER A 119 -18.67 8.13 -33.28
CA SER A 119 -18.62 8.93 -34.51
C SER A 119 -18.04 10.34 -34.26
N SER A 120 -17.49 10.97 -35.30
CA SER A 120 -16.93 12.33 -35.17
C SER A 120 -17.93 13.37 -34.67
N PRO A 121 -19.20 13.42 -35.15
CA PRO A 121 -20.19 14.35 -34.61
C PRO A 121 -20.46 14.13 -33.12
N VAL A 122 -20.58 12.86 -32.71
CA VAL A 122 -20.79 12.47 -31.31
C VAL A 122 -19.62 12.92 -30.44
N ALA A 123 -18.38 12.65 -30.85
CA ALA A 123 -17.20 13.06 -30.11
C ALA A 123 -17.11 14.58 -29.91
N SER A 124 -17.41 15.37 -30.95
CA SER A 124 -17.41 16.83 -30.86
C SER A 124 -18.48 17.34 -29.89
N THR A 125 -19.70 16.80 -29.95
CA THR A 125 -20.78 17.15 -29.01
C THR A 125 -20.45 16.74 -27.58
N LEU A 126 -19.91 15.55 -27.38
CA LEU A 126 -19.52 15.03 -26.07
C LEU A 126 -18.45 15.92 -25.42
N LEU A 127 -17.35 16.19 -26.13
CA LEU A 127 -16.27 17.01 -25.59
C LEU A 127 -16.70 18.44 -25.28
N ALA A 128 -17.61 19.03 -26.07
CA ALA A 128 -18.17 20.34 -25.76
C ALA A 128 -19.02 20.34 -24.47
N GLY A 129 -19.74 19.24 -24.18
CA GLY A 129 -20.49 19.09 -22.93
C GLY A 129 -19.63 18.73 -21.71
N LEU A 130 -18.45 18.13 -21.94
CA LEU A 130 -17.56 17.70 -20.86
C LEU A 130 -16.74 18.84 -20.25
N GLU A 131 -16.47 19.95 -20.96
CA GLU A 131 -15.62 21.04 -20.42
C GLU A 131 -16.06 21.52 -19.03
N PHE A 132 -17.36 21.75 -18.83
CA PHE A 132 -17.89 22.16 -17.53
C PHE A 132 -18.05 20.99 -16.56
N THR A 133 -18.52 19.85 -17.05
CA THR A 133 -18.75 18.63 -16.24
C THR A 133 -17.46 18.12 -15.60
N VAL A 134 -16.34 18.21 -16.31
CA VAL A 134 -15.01 17.82 -15.79
C VAL A 134 -14.57 18.76 -14.67
N LEU A 135 -14.80 20.07 -14.82
CA LEU A 135 -14.49 21.03 -13.76
C LEU A 135 -15.37 20.81 -12.52
N GLU A 136 -16.66 20.55 -12.69
CA GLU A 136 -17.55 20.21 -11.57
C GLU A 136 -17.11 18.91 -10.89
N ALA A 137 -16.76 17.89 -11.67
CA ALA A 137 -16.29 16.61 -11.14
C ALA A 137 -14.95 16.73 -10.40
N VAL A 138 -14.04 17.56 -10.91
CA VAL A 138 -12.80 17.88 -10.21
C VAL A 138 -13.09 18.66 -8.95
N ASP A 139 -14.00 19.64 -8.94
CA ASP A 139 -14.34 20.45 -7.76
C ASP A 139 -15.11 19.70 -6.67
N ASP A 140 -15.75 18.57 -7.02
CA ASP A 140 -16.57 17.77 -6.10
C ASP A 140 -15.70 16.95 -5.14
N PRO A 141 -15.64 17.30 -3.84
CA PRO A 141 -14.80 16.60 -2.88
C PRO A 141 -15.22 15.14 -2.64
N SER A 142 -16.46 14.78 -2.96
CA SER A 142 -16.97 13.42 -2.81
C SER A 142 -16.45 12.46 -3.88
N ARG A 143 -15.92 12.99 -4.99
CA ARG A 143 -15.30 12.24 -6.09
C ARG A 143 -13.80 12.05 -5.92
N ARG A 144 -13.20 12.76 -4.97
CA ARG A 144 -11.78 12.67 -4.61
C ARG A 144 -11.58 11.63 -3.50
N SER A 145 -10.36 11.13 -3.37
CA SER A 145 -9.96 10.40 -2.18
C SER A 145 -9.75 11.36 -1.00
N PHE A 146 -9.80 10.85 0.23
CA PHE A 146 -9.48 11.58 1.46
C PHE A 146 -8.12 12.30 1.36
N SER A 147 -7.08 11.61 0.89
CA SER A 147 -5.73 12.19 0.73
C SER A 147 -5.69 13.26 -0.35
N SER A 148 -6.46 13.09 -1.43
CA SER A 148 -6.59 14.10 -2.49
C SER A 148 -7.32 15.36 -1.99
N ASN A 149 -8.33 15.21 -1.12
CA ASN A 149 -8.99 16.35 -0.47
C ASN A 149 -8.04 17.18 0.39
N ILE A 150 -7.16 16.52 1.15
CA ILE A 150 -6.13 17.18 1.95
C ILE A 150 -5.16 17.91 1.03
N LEU A 151 -4.49 17.20 0.11
CA LEU A 151 -3.47 17.79 -0.74
C LEU A 151 -4.01 18.90 -1.67
N THR A 152 -5.23 18.77 -2.18
CA THR A 152 -5.83 19.81 -3.04
C THR A 152 -6.07 21.12 -2.27
N TYR A 153 -6.43 21.05 -1.00
CA TYR A 153 -6.52 22.25 -0.16
C TYR A 153 -5.14 22.91 -0.01
N GLY A 154 -4.09 22.12 0.21
CA GLY A 154 -2.72 22.64 0.22
C GLY A 154 -2.37 23.37 -1.08
N LEU A 155 -2.63 22.74 -2.22
CA LEU A 155 -2.39 23.31 -3.56
C LEU A 155 -3.12 24.65 -3.76
N GLU A 156 -4.40 24.71 -3.39
CA GLU A 156 -5.21 25.95 -3.49
C GLU A 156 -4.65 27.09 -2.63
N HIS A 157 -3.87 26.76 -1.60
CA HIS A 157 -3.24 27.71 -0.69
C HIS A 157 -1.72 27.86 -0.93
N GLY A 158 -1.21 27.38 -2.07
CA GLY A 158 0.15 27.63 -2.52
C GLY A 158 1.19 26.59 -2.11
N LEU A 159 0.77 25.39 -1.67
CA LEU A 159 1.66 24.24 -1.55
C LEU A 159 2.23 23.87 -2.92
N ASP A 160 3.53 23.66 -2.99
CA ASP A 160 4.18 22.94 -4.09
C ASP A 160 4.36 21.47 -3.67
N PRO A 161 3.69 20.49 -4.31
CA PRO A 161 3.79 19.09 -3.93
C PRO A 161 5.10 18.43 -4.40
N GLU A 162 5.86 19.09 -5.29
CA GLU A 162 7.20 18.63 -5.70
C GLU A 162 8.29 19.06 -4.71
N ASP A 163 7.98 19.99 -3.81
CA ASP A 163 8.85 20.41 -2.71
C ASP A 163 8.55 19.55 -1.47
N GLU A 164 9.45 18.59 -1.18
CA GLU A 164 9.31 17.65 -0.06
C GLU A 164 9.22 18.35 1.30
N ASP A 165 9.94 19.47 1.49
CA ASP A 165 9.93 20.23 2.73
C ASP A 165 8.61 21.00 2.88
N ALA A 166 8.10 21.57 1.78
CA ALA A 166 6.80 22.23 1.77
C ALA A 166 5.66 21.23 2.04
N LEU A 167 5.76 20.03 1.48
CA LEU A 167 4.80 18.95 1.70
C LEU A 167 4.84 18.46 3.15
N ALA A 168 6.02 18.25 3.72
CA ALA A 168 6.19 17.86 5.12
C ALA A 168 5.61 18.92 6.08
N ALA A 169 5.94 20.20 5.86
CA ALA A 169 5.42 21.31 6.65
C ALA A 169 3.89 21.45 6.53
N TYR A 170 3.34 21.22 5.34
CA TYR A 170 1.89 21.19 5.13
C TYR A 170 1.22 20.03 5.88
N MET A 171 1.80 18.84 5.84
CA MET A 171 1.27 17.67 6.56
C MET A 171 1.37 17.86 8.08
N GLU A 172 2.42 18.51 8.58
CA GLU A 172 2.54 18.89 9.98
C GLU A 172 1.47 19.92 10.37
N TRP A 173 1.24 20.95 9.55
CA TRP A 173 0.14 21.90 9.75
C TRP A 173 -1.21 21.18 9.79
N TYR A 174 -1.49 20.30 8.83
CA TYR A 174 -2.72 19.52 8.79
C TYR A 174 -2.89 18.69 10.07
N ASN A 175 -1.84 18.00 10.51
CA ASN A 175 -1.85 17.21 11.74
C ASN A 175 -1.99 18.06 13.01
N SER A 176 -1.56 19.33 12.99
CA SER A 176 -1.75 20.26 14.11
C SER A 176 -3.19 20.76 14.28
N LEU A 177 -4.04 20.60 13.26
CA LEU A 177 -5.45 21.01 13.34
C LEU A 177 -6.24 20.14 14.33
N PRO A 178 -7.26 20.70 15.01
CA PRO A 178 -8.21 19.91 15.79
C PRO A 178 -8.85 18.80 14.95
N HIS A 179 -9.15 17.65 15.56
CA HIS A 179 -9.70 16.48 14.86
C HIS A 179 -10.93 16.81 14.00
N ALA A 180 -11.85 17.65 14.50
CA ALA A 180 -13.03 18.07 13.76
C ALA A 180 -12.68 18.79 12.44
N HIS A 181 -11.64 19.64 12.45
CA HIS A 181 -11.18 20.35 11.25
C HIS A 181 -10.41 19.42 10.30
N ARG A 182 -9.65 18.45 10.83
CA ARG A 182 -9.00 17.41 9.99
C ARG A 182 -10.05 16.58 9.26
N VAL A 183 -11.07 16.10 9.97
CA VAL A 183 -12.20 15.36 9.38
C VAL A 183 -12.92 16.21 8.35
N GLU A 184 -13.28 17.45 8.69
CA GLU A 184 -13.96 18.37 7.76
C GLU A 184 -13.16 18.58 6.47
N LEU A 185 -11.86 18.87 6.59
CA LEU A 185 -10.98 19.04 5.44
C LEU A 185 -10.90 17.79 4.58
N SER A 186 -10.76 16.65 5.22
CA SER A 186 -10.54 15.40 4.52
C SER A 186 -11.80 14.81 3.87
N ASP A 187 -12.98 15.08 4.44
CA ASP A 187 -14.28 14.66 3.92
C ASP A 187 -14.83 15.66 2.88
N ARG A 188 -14.56 16.96 3.06
CA ARG A 188 -15.17 18.04 2.25
C ARG A 188 -14.18 18.83 1.40
N GLY A 189 -12.89 18.51 1.47
CA GLY A 189 -11.83 19.21 0.75
C GLY A 189 -11.63 20.68 1.16
N ARG A 190 -12.34 21.17 2.19
CA ARG A 190 -12.33 22.58 2.62
C ARG A 190 -12.57 22.71 4.12
N ILE A 191 -11.98 23.74 4.71
CA ILE A 191 -12.31 24.24 6.06
C ILE A 191 -12.65 25.73 5.92
N SER A 192 -13.76 26.16 6.53
CA SER A 192 -14.22 27.55 6.40
C SER A 192 -13.52 28.51 7.38
N ASP A 193 -13.08 28.02 8.54
CA ASP A 193 -12.40 28.80 9.59
C ASP A 193 -11.40 27.93 10.36
N PRO A 194 -10.19 27.71 9.83
CA PRO A 194 -9.22 26.84 10.47
C PRO A 194 -8.71 27.49 11.76
N ALA A 195 -8.68 26.72 12.85
CA ALA A 195 -8.13 27.15 14.15
C ALA A 195 -6.67 27.65 14.05
N ILE A 196 -5.93 27.17 13.05
CA ILE A 196 -4.60 27.62 12.68
C ILE A 196 -4.59 27.76 11.15
N SER A 197 -4.39 28.97 10.62
CA SER A 197 -4.28 29.18 9.17
C SER A 197 -3.03 28.52 8.61
N TYR A 198 -3.15 27.92 7.43
CA TYR A 198 -1.98 27.47 6.68
C TYR A 198 -1.24 28.70 6.14
N ASP A 199 0.09 28.71 6.31
CA ASP A 199 0.98 29.74 5.77
C ASP A 199 2.13 29.04 5.03
N PRO A 200 2.11 29.02 3.68
CA PRO A 200 3.15 28.38 2.87
C PRO A 200 4.50 29.10 2.95
N SER A 201 4.54 30.33 3.50
CA SER A 201 5.78 31.11 3.68
C SER A 201 6.45 30.89 5.03
N ARG A 202 5.79 30.14 5.93
CA ARG A 202 6.37 29.76 7.21
C ARG A 202 7.47 28.74 6.94
N ALA A 203 8.71 29.11 7.26
CA ALA A 203 9.85 28.22 7.10
C ALA A 203 9.54 26.87 7.77
N PRO A 204 9.85 25.74 7.11
CA PRO A 204 9.74 24.43 7.75
C PRO A 204 10.55 24.48 9.06
N PRO A 205 10.07 23.87 10.16
CA PRO A 205 10.97 23.62 11.28
C PRO A 205 12.20 22.89 10.74
N ALA A 206 13.39 23.25 11.24
CA ALA A 206 14.64 22.67 10.76
C ALA A 206 14.51 21.14 10.68
N PRO A 207 15.08 20.50 9.64
CA PRO A 207 14.91 19.06 9.42
C PRO A 207 15.22 18.34 10.72
N HIS A 208 14.24 17.57 11.20
CA HIS A 208 14.50 16.60 12.25
C HIS A 208 15.60 15.69 11.70
N GLU A 209 16.82 15.81 12.25
CA GLU A 209 17.89 14.86 11.98
C GLU A 209 17.29 13.46 12.13
N ALA A 210 17.33 12.67 11.05
CA ALA A 210 16.87 11.31 11.05
C ALA A 210 17.47 10.60 12.26
N HIS A 211 16.62 10.20 13.20
CA HIS A 211 17.05 9.53 14.43
C HIS A 211 17.61 8.16 14.05
N GLY A 212 18.93 8.12 13.81
CA GLY A 212 19.69 6.89 13.66
C GLY A 212 19.52 6.06 14.93
N ILE A 213 18.99 4.85 14.77
CA ILE A 213 18.83 3.89 15.86
C ILE A 213 20.23 3.38 16.23
N SER A 214 20.85 4.00 17.24
CA SER A 214 22.11 3.50 17.83
C SER A 214 21.80 2.64 19.06
N PHE A 215 21.83 1.32 18.91
CA PHE A 215 21.84 0.38 20.03
C PHE A 215 23.28 0.25 20.56
N VAL A 216 23.62 1.01 21.60
CA VAL A 216 24.83 0.77 22.38
C VAL A 216 24.46 -0.15 23.56
N ALA A 217 25.05 -1.35 23.56
CA ALA A 217 24.99 -2.27 24.70
C ALA A 217 25.55 -1.57 25.95
N GLY A 218 24.74 -1.54 27.02
CA GLY A 218 25.06 -0.80 28.23
C GLY A 218 26.22 -1.40 29.01
N ASP A 219 27.12 -0.54 29.49
CA ASP A 219 27.92 -0.78 30.67
C ASP A 219 27.55 0.27 31.72
N GLY A 220 27.09 -0.19 32.87
CA GLY A 220 26.61 0.67 33.95
C GLY A 220 27.73 1.44 34.64
N HIS A 221 27.44 2.69 35.00
CA HIS A 221 27.71 3.26 36.33
C HIS A 221 27.11 4.68 36.40
N GLY A 222 26.36 4.95 37.46
CA GLY A 222 25.68 6.23 37.66
C GLY A 222 26.61 7.38 38.07
N ASP A 223 26.15 8.60 37.86
CA ASP A 223 26.04 9.59 38.93
C ASP A 223 25.10 10.73 38.50
N ALA A 224 24.41 11.32 39.47
CA ALA A 224 23.41 12.35 39.25
C ALA A 224 24.05 13.71 39.00
N ARG A 225 23.60 14.44 37.97
CA ARG A 225 23.51 15.91 37.98
C ARG A 225 22.55 16.41 36.90
N ARG A 226 21.52 17.11 37.36
CA ARG A 226 20.58 17.91 36.57
C ARG A 226 21.33 19.04 35.88
N ASP A 227 21.15 19.15 34.57
CA ASP A 227 20.95 20.41 33.88
C ASP A 227 19.89 20.17 32.79
N ALA A 228 18.78 20.89 32.88
CA ALA A 228 17.64 20.80 31.98
C ALA A 228 17.75 21.91 30.93
N ALA A 229 17.71 21.54 29.65
CA ALA A 229 17.09 22.26 28.53
C ALA A 229 17.72 21.84 27.18
N ALA A 230 17.28 20.68 26.68
CA ALA A 230 17.16 20.26 25.29
C ALA A 230 16.97 18.73 25.34
N ASP A 231 15.73 18.28 25.50
CA ASP A 231 15.41 16.85 25.48
C ASP A 231 15.61 16.33 24.05
N ASP A 232 16.82 15.84 23.84
CA ASP A 232 17.18 14.76 22.93
C ASP A 232 16.39 13.50 23.38
N ALA A 233 15.08 13.51 23.14
CA ALA A 233 14.21 12.43 23.55
C ALA A 233 14.26 11.32 22.51
N SER A 234 15.15 10.35 22.73
CA SER A 234 14.90 8.98 22.28
C SER A 234 13.42 8.64 22.58
N PRO A 235 12.66 8.02 21.66
CA PRO A 235 11.25 7.72 21.92
C PRO A 235 11.15 6.98 23.25
N SER A 236 10.43 7.58 24.20
CA SER A 236 10.27 7.04 25.53
C SER A 236 9.68 5.63 25.44
N TRP A 237 10.17 4.71 26.27
CA TRP A 237 9.63 3.35 26.34
C TRP A 237 8.10 3.38 26.45
N PRO A 238 7.33 2.64 25.63
CA PRO A 238 5.88 2.74 25.65
C PRO A 238 5.33 2.36 27.04
N TRP A 239 4.62 3.28 27.70
CA TRP A 239 4.14 3.11 29.08
C TRP A 239 3.23 1.89 29.28
N PHE A 240 2.58 1.45 28.20
CA PHE A 240 1.70 0.29 28.20
C PHE A 240 2.44 -1.04 28.15
N LEU A 241 3.76 -1.02 27.90
CA LEU A 241 4.63 -2.19 27.99
C LEU A 241 5.25 -2.27 29.39
N PRO A 242 5.42 -3.48 29.94
CA PRO A 242 6.17 -3.67 31.18
C PRO A 242 7.60 -3.15 31.07
N ASP A 243 8.11 -2.58 32.16
CA ASP A 243 9.50 -2.16 32.30
C ASP A 243 10.35 -3.41 32.48
N THR A 244 10.77 -4.01 31.37
CA THR A 244 11.49 -5.29 31.32
C THR A 244 12.40 -5.32 30.12
N ASP A 245 13.64 -5.78 30.32
CA ASP A 245 14.59 -5.98 29.24
C ASP A 245 14.05 -7.02 28.24
N ILE A 246 14.07 -6.68 26.96
CA ILE A 246 13.80 -7.62 25.88
C ILE A 246 15.04 -8.51 25.76
N ASP A 247 14.88 -9.82 26.01
CA ASP A 247 15.96 -10.79 25.83
C ASP A 247 16.19 -11.06 24.34
N LEU A 248 16.98 -10.18 23.71
CA LEU A 248 17.42 -10.30 22.33
C LEU A 248 18.56 -11.35 22.18
N GLU A 249 19.28 -11.67 23.26
CA GLU A 249 20.35 -12.69 23.24
C GLU A 249 19.80 -14.08 22.97
N ARG A 250 18.54 -14.36 23.37
CA ARG A 250 17.81 -15.59 23.03
C ARG A 250 17.74 -15.88 21.52
N ILE A 251 17.97 -14.88 20.67
CA ILE A 251 17.89 -14.98 19.21
C ILE A 251 19.24 -15.31 18.60
N ARG A 252 20.36 -14.98 19.26
CA ARG A 252 21.71 -15.23 18.73
C ARG A 252 22.01 -16.71 18.54
N ASP A 253 21.46 -17.56 19.42
CA ASP A 253 21.61 -19.01 19.36
C ASP A 253 20.45 -19.71 18.64
N TRP A 254 19.56 -18.96 17.99
CA TRP A 254 18.39 -19.51 17.32
C TRP A 254 18.76 -20.12 15.96
N ASP A 255 18.65 -21.44 15.83
CA ASP A 255 18.76 -22.12 14.53
C ASP A 255 17.35 -22.26 13.90
N PRO A 256 17.06 -21.58 12.77
CA PRO A 256 15.77 -21.70 12.09
C PRO A 256 15.33 -23.15 11.84
N ARG A 257 16.30 -24.04 11.63
CA ARG A 257 16.08 -25.45 11.31
C ARG A 257 15.51 -26.25 12.49
N GLU A 258 15.80 -25.83 13.72
CA GLU A 258 15.24 -26.46 14.92
C GLU A 258 13.78 -26.06 15.18
N HIS A 259 13.28 -25.04 14.46
CA HIS A 259 11.96 -24.44 14.67
C HIS A 259 10.98 -24.65 13.52
N LEU A 260 11.21 -25.65 12.65
CA LEU A 260 10.31 -26.02 11.55
C LEU A 260 8.84 -26.10 11.99
N GLU A 261 8.57 -26.75 13.12
CA GLU A 261 7.21 -26.90 13.65
C GLU A 261 6.56 -25.57 14.07
N VAL A 262 7.36 -24.56 14.44
CA VAL A 262 6.86 -23.23 14.79
C VAL A 262 6.43 -22.49 13.53
N TYR A 263 7.24 -22.53 12.46
CA TYR A 263 6.86 -22.01 11.14
C TYR A 263 5.63 -22.71 10.57
N ARG A 264 5.59 -24.04 10.67
CA ARG A 264 4.48 -24.86 10.18
C ARG A 264 3.16 -24.53 10.85
N ARG A 265 3.18 -24.11 12.13
CA ARG A 265 1.98 -23.76 12.89
C ARG A 265 1.52 -22.32 12.65
N ASN A 266 2.41 -21.42 12.21
CA ASN A 266 2.07 -20.02 11.98
C ASN A 266 0.89 -19.90 11.00
N THR A 267 -0.12 -19.14 11.42
CA THR A 267 -1.40 -19.07 10.71
C THR A 267 -1.27 -18.39 9.34
N LEU A 268 -0.50 -17.30 9.23
CA LEU A 268 -0.26 -16.64 7.95
C LEU A 268 0.45 -17.58 6.96
N VAL A 269 1.50 -18.28 7.41
CA VAL A 269 2.27 -19.22 6.58
C VAL A 269 1.36 -20.34 6.04
N ARG A 270 0.53 -20.94 6.90
CA ARG A 270 -0.43 -21.97 6.49
C ARG A 270 -1.45 -21.45 5.48
N ARG A 271 -2.02 -20.26 5.72
CA ARG A 271 -2.99 -19.62 4.82
C ARG A 271 -2.37 -19.34 3.45
N ALA A 272 -1.13 -18.86 3.43
CA ALA A 272 -0.39 -18.61 2.19
C ALA A 272 -0.16 -19.90 1.38
N GLN A 273 0.27 -21.00 2.02
CA GLN A 273 0.41 -22.29 1.34
C GLN A 273 -0.93 -22.79 0.79
N ILE A 274 -2.00 -22.71 1.58
CA ILE A 274 -3.34 -23.10 1.15
C ILE A 274 -3.79 -22.29 -0.07
N LEU A 275 -3.54 -20.97 -0.10
CA LEU A 275 -3.88 -20.12 -1.23
C LEU A 275 -3.07 -20.49 -2.47
N LEU A 276 -1.76 -20.68 -2.34
CA LEU A 276 -0.88 -21.09 -3.44
C LEU A 276 -1.30 -22.45 -4.02
N ASP A 277 -1.57 -23.43 -3.16
CA ASP A 277 -2.07 -24.75 -3.56
C ASP A 277 -3.46 -24.66 -4.22
N PHE A 278 -4.34 -23.80 -3.71
CA PHE A 278 -5.67 -23.59 -4.26
C PHE A 278 -5.65 -22.93 -5.65
N ILE A 279 -4.71 -22.01 -5.87
CA ILE A 279 -4.50 -21.35 -7.15
C ILE A 279 -3.86 -22.32 -8.15
N GLY A 280 -2.97 -23.20 -7.69
CA GLY A 280 -2.33 -24.22 -8.53
C GLY A 280 -1.57 -23.58 -9.71
N PRO A 281 -1.68 -24.10 -10.95
CA PRO A 281 -0.99 -23.51 -12.11
C PRO A 281 -1.59 -22.15 -12.54
N GLY A 282 -2.73 -21.77 -11.99
CA GLY A 282 -3.42 -20.53 -12.27
C GLY A 282 -4.94 -20.69 -12.23
N ARG A 283 -5.63 -19.64 -11.78
CA ARG A 283 -7.09 -19.64 -11.53
C ARG A 283 -7.72 -18.37 -12.04
N ARG A 284 -8.99 -18.45 -12.42
CA ARG A 284 -9.77 -17.30 -12.90
C ARG A 284 -10.36 -16.51 -11.75
N LEU A 285 -10.24 -15.19 -11.83
CA LEU A 285 -10.83 -14.20 -10.95
C LEU A 285 -12.11 -13.61 -11.56
N THR A 286 -12.88 -12.91 -10.75
CA THR A 286 -13.94 -12.01 -11.21
C THR A 286 -13.34 -10.78 -11.91
N SER A 287 -14.19 -9.96 -12.55
CA SER A 287 -13.77 -8.67 -13.12
C SER A 287 -13.22 -7.69 -12.08
N THR A 288 -13.57 -7.86 -10.81
CA THR A 288 -13.08 -7.06 -9.67
C THR A 288 -11.80 -7.62 -9.04
N GLY A 289 -11.13 -8.56 -9.70
CA GLY A 289 -9.89 -9.19 -9.20
C GLY A 289 -10.08 -10.11 -7.99
N ALA A 290 -11.32 -10.46 -7.63
CA ALA A 290 -11.61 -11.34 -6.50
C ALA A 290 -11.74 -12.80 -6.92
N LEU A 291 -11.56 -13.72 -5.98
CA LEU A 291 -12.11 -15.07 -6.11
C LEU A 291 -13.64 -15.00 -6.23
N ASN A 292 -14.23 -15.87 -7.05
CA ASN A 292 -15.69 -15.96 -7.11
C ASN A 292 -16.26 -16.47 -5.77
N ARG A 293 -17.58 -16.40 -5.59
CA ARG A 293 -18.22 -16.74 -4.30
C ARG A 293 -18.02 -18.20 -3.87
N ALA A 294 -18.00 -19.14 -4.81
CA ALA A 294 -17.77 -20.55 -4.53
C ALA A 294 -16.30 -20.78 -4.13
N ASP A 295 -15.38 -20.20 -4.88
CA ASP A 295 -13.94 -20.27 -4.59
C ASP A 295 -13.59 -19.61 -3.24
N THR A 296 -14.22 -18.47 -2.92
CA THR A 296 -14.07 -17.80 -1.62
C THR A 296 -14.55 -18.70 -0.47
N ALA A 297 -15.69 -19.37 -0.64
CA ALA A 297 -16.22 -20.30 0.36
C ALA A 297 -15.32 -21.54 0.52
N GLU A 298 -14.74 -22.05 -0.57
CA GLU A 298 -13.79 -23.16 -0.52
C GLU A 298 -12.51 -22.77 0.23
N VAL A 299 -11.95 -21.59 -0.04
CA VAL A 299 -10.77 -21.09 0.68
C VAL A 299 -11.07 -20.91 2.18
N LEU A 300 -12.23 -20.33 2.53
CA LEU A 300 -12.66 -20.22 3.94
C LEU A 300 -12.76 -21.58 4.63
N GLN A 301 -13.32 -22.59 3.95
CA GLN A 301 -13.38 -23.95 4.46
C GLN A 301 -11.98 -24.54 4.68
N ARG A 302 -11.04 -24.33 3.73
CA ARG A 302 -9.65 -24.78 3.87
C ARG A 302 -8.91 -24.04 5.00
N PHE A 303 -9.25 -22.78 5.25
CA PHE A 303 -8.75 -22.02 6.41
C PHE A 303 -9.36 -22.49 7.74
N GLY A 304 -10.40 -23.31 7.71
CA GLY A 304 -11.14 -23.75 8.89
C GLY A 304 -12.05 -22.68 9.49
N ILE A 305 -12.49 -21.71 8.66
CA ILE A 305 -13.35 -20.60 9.09
C ILE A 305 -14.78 -20.88 8.60
N ASP A 306 -15.70 -21.09 9.53
CA ASP A 306 -17.11 -21.36 9.24
C ASP A 306 -17.92 -20.05 9.15
N ARG A 307 -17.80 -19.35 8.02
CA ARG A 307 -18.64 -18.17 7.70
C ARG A 307 -18.84 -18.01 6.20
N THR A 308 -19.85 -17.24 5.82
CA THR A 308 -20.09 -16.85 4.43
C THR A 308 -19.70 -15.40 4.19
N ALA A 309 -19.15 -15.10 3.01
CA ALA A 309 -18.84 -13.73 2.58
C ALA A 309 -19.55 -13.38 1.27
N ARG A 310 -19.77 -12.08 1.02
CA ARG A 310 -20.33 -11.61 -0.26
C ARG A 310 -19.26 -11.44 -1.31
N SER A 311 -18.07 -11.00 -0.89
CA SER A 311 -16.87 -10.85 -1.69
C SER A 311 -15.66 -11.42 -0.95
N MET A 312 -14.62 -11.83 -1.67
CA MET A 312 -13.32 -12.16 -1.10
C MET A 312 -12.77 -11.00 -0.26
N TRP A 313 -12.98 -9.77 -0.72
CA TRP A 313 -12.51 -8.54 -0.06
C TRP A 313 -13.17 -8.27 1.29
N ASP A 314 -14.35 -8.87 1.55
CA ASP A 314 -15.03 -8.79 2.85
C ASP A 314 -14.41 -9.76 3.89
N VAL A 315 -13.38 -10.52 3.52
CA VAL A 315 -12.75 -11.54 4.35
C VAL A 315 -11.30 -11.12 4.66
N PRO A 316 -11.04 -10.40 5.76
CA PRO A 316 -9.71 -9.92 6.11
C PRO A 316 -8.63 -11.01 6.12
N GLU A 317 -8.97 -12.24 6.55
CA GLU A 317 -8.01 -13.35 6.60
C GLU A 317 -7.55 -13.78 5.21
N ILE A 318 -8.40 -13.67 4.19
CA ILE A 318 -8.03 -13.91 2.79
C ILE A 318 -7.33 -12.68 2.23
N THR A 319 -7.93 -11.48 2.38
CA THR A 319 -7.37 -10.24 1.83
C THR A 319 -5.94 -9.99 2.30
N GLN A 320 -5.62 -10.24 3.57
CA GLN A 320 -4.27 -10.02 4.09
C GLN A 320 -3.27 -11.03 3.52
N ALA A 321 -3.57 -12.34 3.59
CA ALA A 321 -2.69 -13.35 3.03
C ALA A 321 -2.51 -13.20 1.51
N TRP A 322 -3.59 -12.85 0.80
CA TRP A 322 -3.56 -12.53 -0.62
C TRP A 322 -2.69 -11.32 -0.93
N GLY A 323 -2.88 -10.22 -0.19
CA GLY A 323 -2.10 -9.00 -0.34
C GLY A 323 -0.62 -9.22 -0.09
N THR A 324 -0.24 -9.93 0.99
CA THR A 324 1.16 -10.29 1.25
C THR A 324 1.77 -11.11 0.11
N LEU A 325 1.03 -12.09 -0.41
CA LEU A 325 1.50 -12.90 -1.52
C LEU A 325 1.66 -12.09 -2.82
N HIS A 326 0.77 -11.12 -3.06
CA HIS A 326 0.84 -10.24 -4.22
C HIS A 326 2.02 -9.27 -4.12
N ASP A 327 2.15 -8.56 -3.00
CA ASP A 327 3.22 -7.59 -2.77
C ASP A 327 4.61 -8.26 -2.76
N GLY A 328 4.68 -9.49 -2.24
CA GLY A 328 5.89 -10.31 -2.27
C GLY A 328 6.12 -11.05 -3.59
N ASN A 329 5.33 -10.77 -4.64
CA ASN A 329 5.45 -11.38 -5.98
C ASN A 329 5.33 -12.92 -6.03
N TRP A 330 4.71 -13.54 -5.02
CA TRP A 330 4.33 -14.95 -5.05
C TRP A 330 3.02 -15.19 -5.80
N LEU A 331 2.24 -14.14 -6.01
CA LEU A 331 1.07 -14.14 -6.90
C LEU A 331 1.21 -13.05 -7.94
N GLU A 332 0.91 -13.41 -9.18
CA GLU A 332 0.84 -12.50 -10.32
C GLU A 332 -0.57 -12.53 -10.89
N THR A 333 -1.19 -11.36 -10.99
CA THR A 333 -2.51 -11.22 -11.63
C THR A 333 -2.34 -10.56 -13.00
N THR A 334 -2.96 -11.13 -14.03
CA THR A 334 -3.04 -10.56 -15.37
C THR A 334 -4.47 -10.63 -15.86
N GLY A 335 -5.14 -9.48 -15.97
CA GLY A 335 -6.58 -9.41 -16.22
C GLY A 335 -7.36 -10.19 -15.16
N THR A 336 -8.19 -11.12 -15.59
CA THR A 336 -8.99 -11.98 -14.69
C THR A 336 -8.33 -13.32 -14.38
N GLN A 337 -6.99 -13.41 -14.43
CA GLN A 337 -6.27 -14.63 -14.15
C GLN A 337 -5.15 -14.39 -13.13
N VAL A 338 -5.17 -15.15 -12.04
CA VAL A 338 -4.09 -15.23 -11.06
C VAL A 338 -3.24 -16.46 -11.34
N ARG A 339 -1.94 -16.37 -11.14
CA ARG A 339 -1.00 -17.49 -11.18
C ARG A 339 0.09 -17.32 -10.12
N PRO A 340 0.78 -18.41 -9.72
CA PRO A 340 1.97 -18.27 -8.90
C PRO A 340 3.02 -17.44 -9.62
N GLY A 341 3.58 -16.47 -8.90
CA GLY A 341 4.79 -15.76 -9.28
C GLY A 341 6.04 -16.43 -8.72
N SER A 342 7.20 -15.82 -8.97
CA SER A 342 8.48 -16.36 -8.50
C SER A 342 8.74 -16.11 -7.01
N GLY A 343 8.27 -14.98 -6.49
CA GLY A 343 8.67 -14.43 -5.19
C GLY A 343 10.19 -14.31 -5.01
N PRO A 344 10.65 -13.84 -3.85
CA PRO A 344 12.08 -13.88 -3.47
C PRO A 344 12.55 -15.29 -3.12
N VAL A 345 11.68 -16.10 -2.49
CA VAL A 345 11.95 -17.51 -2.14
C VAL A 345 10.79 -18.37 -2.61
N ALA A 346 11.09 -19.44 -3.36
CA ALA A 346 10.05 -20.31 -3.90
C ALA A 346 9.28 -21.04 -2.77
N PRO A 347 7.94 -21.15 -2.86
CA PRO A 347 7.15 -21.94 -1.92
C PRO A 347 7.60 -23.41 -1.92
N ALA A 348 7.67 -24.02 -0.73
CA ALA A 348 8.13 -25.39 -0.56
C ALA A 348 7.25 -26.16 0.43
N SER A 349 7.22 -27.48 0.27
CA SER A 349 6.56 -28.39 1.22
C SER A 349 7.44 -28.57 2.45
N PRO A 350 6.89 -28.43 3.67
CA PRO A 350 7.65 -28.62 4.90
C PRO A 350 8.05 -30.08 5.15
N ASP A 351 7.46 -31.04 4.43
CA ASP A 351 7.77 -32.47 4.56
C ASP A 351 8.82 -32.93 3.54
N GLU A 352 8.86 -32.29 2.37
CA GLU A 352 9.79 -32.65 1.28
C GLU A 352 11.05 -31.80 1.31
N GLN A 353 10.90 -30.49 1.60
CA GLN A 353 11.94 -29.47 1.50
C GLN A 353 11.89 -28.54 2.72
N PRO A 354 12.22 -29.05 3.92
CA PRO A 354 12.02 -28.32 5.18
C PRO A 354 12.83 -27.03 5.27
N GLU A 355 14.07 -27.02 4.80
CA GLU A 355 14.93 -25.81 4.81
C GLU A 355 14.34 -24.72 3.91
N GLN A 356 13.99 -25.05 2.67
CA GLN A 356 13.38 -24.08 1.74
C GLN A 356 12.02 -23.60 2.21
N PHE A 357 11.25 -24.45 2.90
CA PHE A 357 10.00 -24.03 3.53
C PHE A 357 10.23 -22.99 4.63
N ILE A 358 11.26 -23.15 5.46
CA ILE A 358 11.62 -22.17 6.50
C ILE A 358 12.02 -20.84 5.86
N ASP A 359 12.86 -20.86 4.82
CA ASP A 359 13.27 -19.65 4.11
C ASP A 359 12.06 -18.92 3.49
N PHE A 360 11.15 -19.67 2.85
CA PHE A 360 9.90 -19.14 2.32
C PHE A 360 9.04 -18.51 3.42
N ALA A 361 8.82 -19.23 4.52
CA ALA A 361 7.96 -18.80 5.60
C ALA A 361 8.53 -17.57 6.33
N HIS A 362 9.85 -17.50 6.50
CA HIS A 362 10.51 -16.32 7.04
C HIS A 362 10.39 -15.12 6.10
N SER A 363 10.68 -15.31 4.82
CA SER A 363 10.54 -14.26 3.81
C SER A 363 9.10 -13.75 3.71
N LEU A 364 8.11 -14.63 3.83
CA LEU A 364 6.69 -14.27 3.84
C LEU A 364 6.33 -13.38 5.05
N LEU A 365 6.80 -13.73 6.25
CA LEU A 365 6.55 -12.93 7.46
C LEU A 365 7.20 -11.54 7.35
N LEU A 366 8.43 -11.48 6.83
CA LEU A 366 9.14 -10.23 6.59
C LEU A 366 8.41 -9.35 5.56
N SER A 367 8.00 -9.94 4.43
CA SER A 367 7.19 -9.25 3.42
C SER A 367 5.85 -8.78 3.97
N ALA A 368 5.21 -9.53 4.89
CA ALA A 368 3.96 -9.10 5.50
C ALA A 368 4.13 -7.84 6.35
N LEU A 369 5.19 -7.78 7.16
CA LEU A 369 5.53 -6.57 7.94
C LEU A 369 5.87 -5.40 7.01
N GLY A 370 6.67 -5.64 5.96
CA GLY A 370 7.00 -4.63 4.96
C GLY A 370 5.78 -4.09 4.21
N SER A 371 4.86 -4.96 3.79
CA SER A 371 3.59 -4.59 3.17
C SER A 371 2.71 -3.74 4.09
N MET A 372 2.63 -4.11 5.37
CA MET A 372 1.86 -3.32 6.34
C MET A 372 2.51 -1.96 6.60
N TRP A 373 3.83 -1.87 6.57
CA TRP A 373 4.52 -0.59 6.71
C TRP A 373 4.37 0.32 5.47
N ALA A 374 4.40 -0.25 4.27
CA ALA A 374 4.31 0.51 3.02
C ALA A 374 2.88 1.01 2.70
N ARG A 375 1.85 0.42 3.32
CA ARG A 375 0.44 0.79 3.09
C ARG A 375 0.01 1.92 4.03
N ASP A 376 -0.95 2.72 3.57
CA ASP A 376 -1.61 3.68 4.43
C ASP A 376 -2.44 2.99 5.54
N GLY A 377 -2.61 3.68 6.68
CA GLY A 377 -3.37 3.18 7.81
C GLY A 377 -4.83 2.85 7.49
N SER A 378 -5.46 3.53 6.54
CA SER A 378 -6.82 3.25 6.08
C SER A 378 -6.91 2.02 5.16
N GLU A 379 -5.80 1.66 4.51
CA GLU A 379 -5.64 0.48 3.65
C GLU A 379 -5.08 -0.74 4.41
N GLY A 380 -5.04 -0.65 5.75
CA GLY A 380 -4.61 -1.72 6.64
C GLY A 380 -3.12 -1.74 6.96
N GLY A 381 -2.41 -0.64 6.68
CA GLY A 381 -1.01 -0.46 7.09
C GLY A 381 -0.80 -0.20 8.58
N PHE A 382 0.42 0.05 9.04
CA PHE A 382 0.67 0.37 10.45
C PHE A 382 0.30 1.81 10.77
N ILE A 383 -0.30 2.04 11.95
CA ILE A 383 -0.63 3.39 12.45
C ILE A 383 0.02 3.71 13.80
N GLY A 384 0.63 2.71 14.46
CA GLY A 384 1.28 2.81 15.77
C GLY A 384 2.80 2.74 15.72
N MET A 385 3.42 2.86 14.54
CA MET A 385 4.89 2.93 14.46
C MET A 385 5.42 4.22 15.16
N PRO A 386 6.59 4.16 15.81
CA PRO A 386 7.49 3.01 15.96
C PRO A 386 7.08 2.02 17.09
N ASP A 387 6.14 2.39 17.96
CA ASP A 387 5.78 1.59 19.15
C ASP A 387 5.23 0.20 18.81
N THR A 388 4.59 0.04 17.65
CA THR A 388 4.17 -1.27 17.13
C THR A 388 5.35 -2.22 16.98
N LEU A 389 6.52 -1.75 16.54
CA LEU A 389 7.72 -2.55 16.39
C LEU A 389 8.30 -2.94 17.76
N THR A 390 8.42 -1.97 18.67
CA THR A 390 8.84 -2.23 20.07
C THR A 390 7.91 -3.24 20.74
N THR A 391 6.60 -3.09 20.52
CA THR A 391 5.58 -4.01 21.04
C THR A 391 5.69 -5.40 20.41
N LEU A 392 6.05 -5.50 19.13
CA LEU A 392 6.31 -6.78 18.46
C LEU A 392 7.50 -7.52 19.08
N LEU A 393 8.57 -6.80 19.43
CA LEU A 393 9.73 -7.39 20.11
C LEU A 393 9.34 -7.95 21.50
N TYR A 394 8.44 -7.26 22.20
CA TYR A 394 7.91 -7.69 23.50
C TYR A 394 6.90 -8.84 23.40
N VAL A 395 5.93 -8.77 22.48
CA VAL A 395 4.82 -9.74 22.38
C VAL A 395 5.30 -11.15 22.03
N CYS A 396 6.49 -11.27 21.43
CA CYS A 396 7.13 -12.54 21.10
C CYS A 396 7.94 -13.16 22.27
N GLN A 397 8.02 -12.49 23.41
CA GLN A 397 8.63 -13.02 24.62
C GLN A 397 7.75 -14.08 25.29
N GLU A 398 8.31 -14.81 26.26
CA GLU A 398 7.57 -15.83 27.00
C GLU A 398 6.35 -15.22 27.71
N GLY A 399 5.18 -15.84 27.52
CA GLY A 399 3.91 -15.36 28.06
C GLY A 399 3.16 -14.38 27.15
N GLY A 400 3.84 -13.63 26.28
CA GLY A 400 3.27 -12.59 25.41
C GLY A 400 2.61 -11.42 26.16
N LEU A 401 1.91 -10.55 25.42
CA LEU A 401 1.36 -9.31 25.95
C LEU A 401 -0.10 -9.46 26.37
N ARG A 402 -0.45 -8.99 27.56
CA ARG A 402 -1.85 -8.82 27.97
C ARG A 402 -2.36 -7.48 27.44
N ARG A 403 -3.49 -7.48 26.74
CA ARG A 403 -4.16 -6.26 26.29
C ARG A 403 -4.91 -5.59 27.43
N TYR A 404 -4.96 -4.27 27.39
CA TYR A 404 -5.88 -3.51 28.21
C TYR A 404 -7.24 -3.47 27.54
N ASP A 405 -8.27 -3.80 28.31
CA ASP A 405 -9.66 -3.66 27.91
C ASP A 405 -10.08 -2.22 28.22
N LEU A 406 -10.33 -1.42 27.18
CA LEU A 406 -10.73 -0.02 27.33
C LEU A 406 -12.17 0.13 27.84
N HIS A 407 -12.96 -0.94 27.84
CA HIS A 407 -14.37 -0.95 28.26
C HIS A 407 -14.57 -1.51 29.68
N ARG A 408 -13.57 -2.20 30.22
CA ARG A 408 -13.53 -2.62 31.63
C ARG A 408 -12.54 -1.75 32.37
N GLU A 409 -12.84 -1.40 33.62
CA GLU A 409 -12.10 -0.45 34.49
C GLU A 409 -10.65 -0.89 34.87
N GLN A 410 -9.91 -1.56 33.97
CA GLN A 410 -8.53 -2.05 34.14
C GLN A 410 -7.60 -1.53 33.04
N ILE A 411 -7.65 -0.24 32.75
CA ILE A 411 -6.50 0.44 32.16
C ILE A 411 -5.51 0.66 33.32
N PRO A 412 -4.20 0.40 33.16
CA PRO A 412 -3.20 0.98 34.06
C PRO A 412 -3.42 2.49 34.14
N GLU A 413 -2.88 3.14 35.16
CA GLU A 413 -2.95 4.61 35.22
C GLU A 413 -2.30 5.19 33.95
N VAL A 414 -3.12 5.61 32.99
CA VAL A 414 -2.68 6.37 31.81
C VAL A 414 -1.83 7.51 32.35
N PRO A 415 -0.64 7.75 31.79
CA PRO A 415 0.23 8.84 32.24
C PRO A 415 -0.56 10.14 32.37
N LEU A 416 -0.26 10.93 33.41
CA LEU A 416 -0.87 12.25 33.56
C LEU A 416 -0.08 13.27 32.76
N ASP A 417 -0.78 14.15 32.04
CA ASP A 417 -0.18 15.31 31.39
C ASP A 417 0.41 16.22 32.49
N PRO A 418 1.74 16.45 32.50
CA PRO A 418 2.41 17.20 33.55
C PRO A 418 1.98 18.67 33.61
N ARG A 419 1.34 19.22 32.57
CA ARG A 419 0.83 20.59 32.52
C ARG A 419 -0.56 20.73 33.14
N THR A 420 -1.43 19.74 32.93
CA THR A 420 -2.84 19.80 33.32
C THR A 420 -3.19 18.92 34.52
N GLY A 421 -2.35 17.93 34.84
CA GLY A 421 -2.60 16.92 35.86
C GLY A 421 -3.77 15.99 35.53
N GLN A 422 -4.29 16.04 34.30
CA GLN A 422 -5.32 15.15 33.77
C GLN A 422 -4.66 13.98 33.04
N GLN A 423 -5.44 12.95 32.67
CA GLN A 423 -4.93 11.88 31.82
C GLN A 423 -4.41 12.43 30.50
N ASP A 424 -3.22 11.98 30.11
CA ASP A 424 -2.61 12.33 28.84
C ASP A 424 -3.34 11.57 27.72
N MET A 425 -4.13 12.31 26.96
CA MET A 425 -4.92 11.77 25.85
C MET A 425 -4.04 11.36 24.67
N ASP A 426 -2.85 11.95 24.51
CA ASP A 426 -1.92 11.57 23.44
C ASP A 426 -1.29 10.21 23.76
N GLU A 427 -0.95 9.95 25.02
CA GLU A 427 -0.47 8.64 25.48
C GLU A 427 -1.55 7.55 25.39
N LEU A 428 -2.83 7.90 25.57
CA LEU A 428 -3.93 6.98 25.30
C LEU A 428 -4.09 6.69 23.80
N VAL A 429 -3.99 7.70 22.94
CA VAL A 429 -4.04 7.54 21.48
C VAL A 429 -2.87 6.70 20.98
N ARG A 430 -1.68 6.87 21.55
CA ARG A 430 -0.48 6.06 21.31
C ARG A 430 -0.78 4.57 21.52
N TYR A 431 -1.38 4.20 22.66
CA TYR A 431 -1.81 2.82 22.91
C TYR A 431 -2.88 2.34 21.91
N MET A 432 -3.91 3.14 21.62
CA MET A 432 -5.00 2.74 20.72
C MET A 432 -4.50 2.41 19.30
N ARG A 433 -3.52 3.16 18.80
CA ARG A 433 -2.87 2.90 17.51
C ARG A 433 -2.15 1.56 17.50
N VAL A 434 -1.35 1.28 18.52
CA VAL A 434 -0.66 -0.02 18.67
C VAL A 434 -1.66 -1.17 18.85
N ALA A 435 -2.72 -0.98 19.63
CA ALA A 435 -3.76 -1.99 19.80
C ALA A 435 -4.43 -2.35 18.47
N THR A 436 -4.72 -1.34 17.63
CA THR A 436 -5.26 -1.53 16.27
C THR A 436 -4.29 -2.32 15.39
N ASP A 437 -2.99 -1.99 15.44
CA ASP A 437 -1.98 -2.73 14.68
C ASP A 437 -1.86 -4.19 15.14
N LEU A 438 -1.91 -4.45 16.46
CA LEU A 438 -1.92 -5.82 16.99
C LEU A 438 -3.14 -6.62 16.53
N GLU A 439 -4.32 -6.00 16.43
CA GLU A 439 -5.52 -6.64 15.88
C GLU A 439 -5.37 -6.98 14.40
N ARG A 440 -4.76 -6.09 13.62
CA ARG A 440 -4.45 -6.33 12.20
C ARG A 440 -3.47 -7.49 12.05
N LEU A 441 -2.41 -7.52 12.86
CA LEU A 441 -1.41 -8.60 12.88
C LEU A 441 -2.02 -9.94 13.29
N GLN A 442 -2.95 -9.97 14.25
CA GLN A 442 -3.71 -11.18 14.60
C GLN A 442 -4.63 -11.63 13.47
N THR A 443 -5.34 -10.69 12.85
CA THR A 443 -6.26 -10.98 11.74
C THR A 443 -5.51 -11.58 10.54
N ALA A 444 -4.33 -11.03 10.23
CA ALA A 444 -3.40 -11.57 9.23
C ALA A 444 -2.89 -12.98 9.59
N GLY A 445 -2.92 -13.35 10.87
CA GLY A 445 -2.40 -14.62 11.37
C GLY A 445 -0.90 -14.60 11.67
N ILE A 446 -0.32 -13.40 11.82
CA ILE A 446 1.07 -13.20 12.24
C ILE A 446 1.18 -13.42 13.74
N LEU A 447 0.26 -12.82 14.50
CA LEU A 447 0.13 -13.01 15.95
C LEU A 447 -1.03 -13.96 16.27
N GLU A 448 -0.95 -14.62 17.41
CA GLU A 448 -2.00 -15.48 17.95
C GLU A 448 -2.53 -14.94 19.28
N GLY A 449 -3.65 -15.46 19.76
CA GLY A 449 -4.21 -15.10 21.06
C GLY A 449 -5.71 -14.83 21.03
N ASP A 450 -6.19 -14.25 22.11
CA ASP A 450 -7.58 -13.85 22.31
C ASP A 450 -7.68 -12.34 22.58
N GLU A 451 -8.86 -11.87 22.98
CA GLU A 451 -9.10 -10.46 23.32
C GLU A 451 -8.27 -9.98 24.51
N VAL A 452 -7.82 -10.90 25.38
CA VAL A 452 -7.11 -10.58 26.63
C VAL A 452 -5.61 -10.69 26.46
N ARG A 453 -5.12 -11.62 25.62
CA ARG A 453 -3.68 -11.89 25.49
C ARG A 453 -3.30 -12.17 24.05
N VAL A 454 -2.27 -11.48 23.59
CA VAL A 454 -1.64 -11.64 22.28
C VAL A 454 -0.26 -12.27 22.47
N ARG A 455 0.12 -13.16 21.55
CA ARG A 455 1.41 -13.82 21.55
C ARG A 455 1.99 -13.82 20.14
N GLY A 456 3.26 -13.46 20.05
CA GLY A 456 4.09 -13.74 18.88
C GLY A 456 4.83 -15.06 19.05
N SER A 457 5.55 -15.45 18.01
CA SER A 457 6.40 -16.64 17.99
C SER A 457 7.83 -16.24 17.62
N ALA A 458 8.80 -17.13 17.84
CA ALA A 458 10.19 -16.85 17.47
C ALA A 458 10.35 -16.44 15.99
N PRO A 459 9.71 -17.12 15.00
CA PRO A 459 9.71 -16.65 13.61
C PRO A 459 9.27 -15.20 13.39
N VAL A 460 8.28 -14.74 14.16
CA VAL A 460 7.74 -13.37 14.07
C VAL A 460 8.74 -12.39 14.67
N LEU A 461 9.36 -12.74 15.80
CA LEU A 461 10.39 -11.93 16.44
C LEU A 461 11.56 -11.68 15.49
N ILE A 462 12.01 -12.71 14.78
CA ILE A 462 13.13 -12.61 13.85
C ILE A 462 12.76 -11.82 12.61
N ALA A 463 11.54 -12.01 12.08
CA ALA A 463 11.05 -11.15 11.01
C ALA A 463 10.96 -9.67 11.46
N ALA A 464 10.55 -9.39 12.69
CA ALA A 464 10.50 -8.03 13.23
C ALA A 464 11.90 -7.42 13.38
N ILE A 465 12.90 -8.19 13.82
CA ILE A 465 14.29 -7.72 13.88
C ILE A 465 14.85 -7.46 12.49
N GLY A 466 14.73 -8.42 11.57
CA GLY A 466 15.17 -8.23 10.18
C GLY A 466 14.48 -7.04 9.52
N PHE A 467 13.21 -6.80 9.84
CA PHE A 467 12.49 -5.60 9.38
C PHE A 467 13.06 -4.31 9.98
N THR A 468 13.43 -4.32 11.27
CA THR A 468 14.10 -3.20 11.95
C THR A 468 15.44 -2.86 11.27
N GLU A 469 16.22 -3.88 10.94
CA GLU A 469 17.51 -3.73 10.24
C GLU A 469 17.33 -3.12 8.85
N ILE A 470 16.32 -3.57 8.09
CA ILE A 470 15.99 -3.02 6.77
C ILE A 470 15.57 -1.54 6.89
N LEU A 471 14.74 -1.19 7.87
CA LEU A 471 14.36 0.21 8.13
C LEU A 471 15.57 1.07 8.47
N GLY A 472 16.52 0.55 9.27
CA GLY A 472 17.76 1.24 9.59
C GLY A 472 18.64 1.51 8.36
N GLN A 473 18.77 0.52 7.46
CA GLN A 473 19.57 0.67 6.23
C GLN A 473 18.96 1.66 5.23
N MET A 474 17.64 1.76 5.14
CA MET A 474 16.97 2.73 4.26
C MET A 474 17.11 4.19 4.75
N GLY A 475 17.44 4.40 6.03
CA GLY A 475 17.73 5.72 6.59
C GLY A 475 19.20 6.14 6.48
N GLU A 476 20.09 5.26 6.03
CA GLU A 476 21.55 5.47 5.97
C GLU A 476 22.12 5.61 4.54
N GLU A 477 21.31 5.88 3.51
CA GLU A 477 21.88 6.17 2.18
C GLU A 477 22.62 7.54 2.17
N PRO A 478 23.84 7.61 1.58
CA PRO A 478 24.80 8.72 1.76
C PRO A 478 24.47 10.02 1.03
#